data_AF-A0A2M7KRH8-F1
#
_entry.id   AF-A0A2M7KRH8-F1
#
_cell.length_a   1.000
_cell.length_b   1.000
_cell.length_c   1.000
_cell.angle_alpha   90.00
_cell.angle_beta   90.00
_cell.angle_gamma   90.00
#
_symmetry.space_group_name_H-M   'P 1'
#
loop_
_entity.id
_entity.type
_entity.pdbx_description
1 polymer ?
#
loop_
_entity_poly.entity_id
_entity_poly.type
_entity_poly.pdbx_seq_one_letter_code
_entity_poly.pdbx_strand_id
1 'polypeptide(L)'
;MTQYSMDLTDGARAARYFRDLLTVRRVALKHGLPFWNIVSANQIRPQTTIPSPANLQFQAYTTLAAGGRGVSWYTYNSHGYGYAPLDRHGNKTVTWQYLQMVNRQLKTLGPIMNRLTSTGVYFTSSTPFGSLPERPGQLVQAVDTDVPVMVGEFASEEGTRYVLPVNLSLERSAKLTLHLASPVKTGRIVSAEEGTELEMPEPNAFWLVAGQGVLIRLQ
;
A
#
# COMPACT_ATOMS: atom_id res chain seq x y z
N MET A 1 9.25 7.96 3.58
CA MET A 1 9.71 6.67 3.02
C MET A 1 10.14 5.80 4.18
N THR A 2 9.83 4.50 4.13
CA THR A 2 10.02 3.56 5.26
C THR A 2 11.44 3.55 5.80
N GLN A 3 12.45 3.48 4.94
CA GLN A 3 13.86 3.43 5.36
C GLN A 3 14.29 4.70 6.10
N TYR A 4 13.86 5.87 5.62
CA TYR A 4 14.24 7.15 6.24
C TYR A 4 13.55 7.38 7.60
N SER A 5 12.40 6.74 7.83
CA SER A 5 11.67 6.75 9.10
C SER A 5 12.08 5.60 10.04
N MET A 6 13.19 4.91 9.77
CA MET A 6 13.65 3.78 10.57
C MET A 6 12.56 2.71 10.75
N ASP A 7 11.97 2.24 9.65
CA ASP A 7 10.84 1.31 9.66
C ASP A 7 9.65 1.82 10.49
N LEU A 8 9.35 3.10 10.28
CA LEU A 8 8.26 3.85 10.89
C LEU A 8 8.41 4.11 12.40
N THR A 9 9.53 3.72 13.02
CA THR A 9 9.81 4.02 14.44
C THR A 9 10.04 5.52 14.68
N ASP A 10 10.57 6.26 13.69
CA ASP A 10 10.53 7.72 13.69
C ASP A 10 9.15 8.20 13.21
N GLY A 11 8.25 8.40 14.18
CA GLY A 11 6.85 8.77 13.94
C GLY A 11 6.68 10.08 13.17
N ALA A 12 7.56 11.07 13.36
CA ALA A 12 7.47 12.35 12.65
C ALA A 12 7.81 12.19 11.16
N ARG A 13 8.84 11.40 10.84
CA ARG A 13 9.21 11.09 9.45
C ARG A 13 8.18 10.18 8.77
N ALA A 14 7.62 9.23 9.50
CA ALA A 14 6.54 8.37 9.02
C ALA A 14 5.26 9.17 8.74
N ALA A 15 4.87 10.08 9.62
CA ALA A 15 3.75 11.01 9.39
C ALA A 15 3.93 11.86 8.12
N ARG A 16 5.16 12.33 7.87
CA ARG A 16 5.46 13.10 6.65
C ARG A 16 5.26 12.27 5.38
N TYR A 17 5.61 10.98 5.38
CA TYR A 17 5.36 10.09 4.24
C TYR A 17 3.88 10.06 3.84
N PHE A 18 2.99 9.85 4.81
CA PHE A 18 1.56 9.83 4.53
C PHE A 18 1.02 11.21 4.16
N ARG A 19 1.47 12.27 4.83
CA ARG A 19 1.08 13.65 4.52
C ARG A 19 1.40 14.01 3.07
N ASP A 20 2.62 13.71 2.62
CA ASP A 20 3.05 14.00 1.26
C ASP A 20 2.21 13.20 0.25
N LEU A 21 2.04 11.90 0.48
CA LEU A 21 1.25 11.01 -0.37
C LEU A 21 -0.22 11.46 -0.49
N LEU A 22 -0.86 11.79 0.63
CA LEU A 22 -2.25 12.26 0.65
C LEU A 22 -2.40 13.68 0.07
N THR A 23 -1.39 14.53 0.21
CA THR A 23 -1.37 15.86 -0.40
C THR A 23 -1.33 15.75 -1.92
N VAL A 24 -0.44 14.90 -2.45
CA VAL A 24 -0.36 14.64 -3.89
C VAL A 24 -1.68 14.05 -4.40
N ARG A 25 -2.24 13.04 -3.71
CA ARG A 25 -3.57 12.49 -4.03
C ARG A 25 -4.63 13.58 -4.15
N ARG A 26 -4.75 14.45 -3.14
CA ARG A 26 -5.77 15.51 -3.11
C ARG A 26 -5.64 16.46 -4.31
N VAL A 27 -4.42 16.87 -4.64
CA VAL A 27 -4.16 17.78 -5.78
C VAL A 27 -4.42 17.05 -7.10
N ALA A 28 -3.94 15.81 -7.24
CA ALA A 28 -4.15 14.99 -8.42
C ALA A 28 -5.65 14.80 -8.73
N LEU A 29 -6.45 14.44 -7.72
CA LEU A 29 -7.90 14.30 -7.85
C LEU A 29 -8.59 15.62 -8.23
N LYS A 30 -8.22 16.74 -7.58
CA LYS A 30 -8.78 18.07 -7.88
C LYS A 30 -8.60 18.45 -9.35
N HIS A 31 -7.52 18.00 -9.99
CA HIS A 31 -7.17 18.35 -11.36
C HIS A 31 -7.35 17.22 -12.36
N GLY A 32 -7.94 16.07 -11.96
CA GLY A 32 -8.14 14.93 -12.85
C GLY A 32 -6.83 14.30 -13.37
N LEU A 33 -5.74 14.42 -12.61
CA LEU A 33 -4.42 13.94 -13.02
C LEU A 33 -4.12 12.57 -12.39
N PRO A 34 -3.45 11.65 -13.12
CA PRO A 34 -2.80 10.51 -12.49
C PRO A 34 -1.56 11.01 -11.71
N PHE A 35 -1.12 10.25 -10.71
CA PHE A 35 0.17 10.50 -10.08
C PHE A 35 0.98 9.22 -9.91
N TRP A 36 2.30 9.43 -9.89
CA TRP A 36 3.31 8.40 -9.68
C TRP A 36 4.01 8.70 -8.35
N ASN A 37 4.12 7.71 -7.46
CA ASN A 37 5.00 7.79 -6.29
C ASN A 37 6.38 7.16 -6.55
N ILE A 38 7.45 7.88 -6.21
CA ILE A 38 8.82 7.37 -6.24
C ILE A 38 9.19 6.98 -4.81
N VAL A 39 9.41 5.69 -4.60
CA VAL A 39 9.67 5.05 -3.30
C VAL A 39 11.06 4.44 -3.26
N SER A 40 11.56 4.11 -2.07
CA SER A 40 12.94 3.67 -1.92
C SER A 40 13.09 2.15 -2.01
N ALA A 41 14.10 1.69 -2.76
CA ALA A 41 14.49 0.28 -2.87
C ALA A 41 15.90 0.01 -2.35
N ASN A 42 16.54 0.96 -1.65
CA ASN A 42 17.88 0.79 -1.10
C ASN A 42 17.98 1.32 0.34
N GLN A 43 19.14 1.10 0.97
CA GLN A 43 19.49 1.76 2.22
C GLN A 43 19.91 3.20 1.92
N ILE A 44 18.99 4.15 2.13
CA ILE A 44 19.15 5.51 1.63
C ILE A 44 20.27 6.30 2.33
N ARG A 45 20.64 5.92 3.56
CA ARG A 45 21.80 6.41 4.32
C ARG A 45 22.40 5.27 5.18
N PRO A 46 23.70 5.28 5.51
CA PRO A 46 24.33 4.19 6.28
C PRO A 46 23.66 3.84 7.61
N GLN A 47 23.04 4.82 8.26
CA GLN A 47 22.33 4.67 9.54
C GLN A 47 20.83 4.34 9.40
N THR A 48 20.29 4.28 8.17
CA THR A 48 18.87 4.00 7.94
C THR A 48 18.60 2.51 7.75
N THR A 49 17.35 2.09 7.95
CA THR A 49 16.98 0.68 7.78
C THR A 49 17.24 0.19 6.36
N ILE A 50 17.64 -1.08 6.24
CA ILE A 50 17.82 -1.75 4.96
C ILE A 50 16.46 -2.20 4.38
N PRO A 51 16.31 -2.32 3.05
CA PRO A 51 15.05 -2.78 2.47
C PRO A 51 14.72 -4.23 2.85
N SER A 52 13.55 -4.43 3.45
CA SER A 52 12.94 -5.75 3.65
C SER A 52 11.78 -6.00 2.65
N PRO A 53 11.31 -7.24 2.46
CA PRO A 53 10.12 -7.50 1.66
C PRO A 53 8.88 -6.74 2.14
N ALA A 54 8.68 -6.65 3.47
CA ALA A 54 7.58 -5.92 4.09
C ALA A 54 7.66 -4.41 3.79
N ASN A 55 8.87 -3.82 3.87
CA ASN A 55 9.11 -2.42 3.50
C ASN A 55 8.72 -2.12 2.05
N LEU A 56 9.12 -2.98 1.11
CA LEU A 56 8.84 -2.77 -0.31
C LEU A 56 7.33 -2.93 -0.59
N GLN A 57 6.70 -3.97 -0.03
CA GLN A 57 5.24 -4.14 -0.12
C GLN A 57 4.50 -2.94 0.46
N PHE A 58 4.88 -2.48 1.65
CA PHE A 58 4.25 -1.33 2.31
C PHE A 58 4.27 -0.10 1.40
N GLN A 59 5.43 0.24 0.84
CA GLN A 59 5.57 1.42 -0.02
C GLN A 59 4.72 1.30 -1.30
N ALA A 60 4.68 0.11 -1.89
CA ALA A 60 3.87 -0.18 -3.07
C ALA A 60 2.36 -0.11 -2.78
N TYR A 61 1.89 -0.85 -1.78
CA TYR A 61 0.46 -0.95 -1.47
C TYR A 61 -0.12 0.32 -0.88
N THR A 62 0.61 1.06 -0.03
CA THR A 62 0.14 2.38 0.43
C THR A 62 0.05 3.38 -0.71
N THR A 63 0.94 3.31 -1.71
CA THR A 63 0.82 4.11 -2.94
C THR A 63 -0.47 3.77 -3.70
N LEU A 64 -0.73 2.48 -3.93
CA LEU A 64 -1.96 2.03 -4.59
C LEU A 64 -3.21 2.45 -3.80
N ALA A 65 -3.20 2.30 -2.46
CA ALA A 65 -4.31 2.67 -1.58
C ALA A 65 -4.61 4.18 -1.66
N ALA A 66 -3.58 5.00 -1.82
CA ALA A 66 -3.72 6.43 -2.04
C ALA A 66 -4.21 6.81 -3.45
N GLY A 67 -4.46 5.84 -4.34
CA GLY A 67 -4.86 6.09 -5.73
C GLY A 67 -3.70 6.43 -6.67
N GLY A 68 -2.47 6.11 -6.28
CA GLY A 68 -1.33 6.20 -7.18
C GLY A 68 -1.49 5.23 -8.36
N ARG A 69 -1.24 5.72 -9.57
CA ARG A 69 -1.31 4.95 -10.82
C ARG A 69 0.06 4.42 -11.29
N GLY A 70 1.10 4.69 -10.50
CA GLY A 70 2.44 4.20 -10.74
C GLY A 70 3.28 4.18 -9.47
N VAL A 71 4.20 3.20 -9.38
CA VAL A 71 5.22 3.06 -8.34
C VAL A 71 6.57 2.91 -9.02
N SER A 72 7.55 3.74 -8.63
CA SER A 72 8.91 3.73 -9.18
C SER A 72 9.88 3.63 -8.03
N TRP A 73 11.03 3.05 -8.28
CA TRP A 73 11.99 2.69 -7.26
C TRP A 73 13.27 3.50 -7.39
N TYR A 74 13.54 4.30 -6.38
CA TYR A 74 14.80 4.99 -6.17
C TYR A 74 15.69 4.15 -5.24
N THR A 75 16.83 3.64 -5.65
CA THR A 75 17.31 3.42 -7.03
C THR A 75 17.52 1.94 -7.26
N TYR A 76 17.50 1.53 -8.53
CA TYR A 76 17.87 0.16 -8.91
C TYR A 76 19.37 -0.12 -8.74
N ASN A 77 20.24 0.78 -9.23
CA ASN A 77 21.68 0.61 -9.04
C ASN A 77 22.13 1.23 -7.73
N SER A 78 23.15 0.63 -7.13
CA SER A 78 23.76 1.10 -5.89
C SER A 78 24.12 2.58 -5.93
N HIS A 79 24.87 3.07 -6.92
CA HIS A 79 25.34 4.47 -6.96
C HIS A 79 25.91 4.96 -5.60
N GLY A 80 26.58 4.07 -4.85
CA GLY A 80 27.07 4.34 -3.50
C GLY A 80 26.08 4.04 -2.35
N TYR A 81 24.81 3.73 -2.63
CA TYR A 81 23.84 3.24 -1.65
C TYR A 81 24.06 1.76 -1.31
N GLY A 82 23.88 1.44 -0.03
CA GLY A 82 23.91 0.07 0.46
C GLY A 82 22.65 -0.69 0.09
N TYR A 83 22.75 -2.02 -0.02
CA TYR A 83 21.61 -2.94 -0.17
C TYR A 83 20.67 -2.61 -1.34
N ALA A 84 21.19 -1.97 -2.40
CA ALA A 84 20.42 -1.69 -3.60
C ALA A 84 20.12 -2.98 -4.39
N PRO A 85 19.08 -2.99 -5.26
CA PRO A 85 18.75 -4.14 -6.10
C PRO A 85 19.92 -4.63 -6.95
N LEU A 86 20.71 -3.71 -7.51
CA LEU A 86 21.94 -4.00 -8.23
C LEU A 86 23.14 -3.44 -7.46
N ASP A 87 24.13 -4.30 -7.22
CA ASP A 87 25.40 -3.89 -6.60
C ASP A 87 26.25 -3.02 -7.55
N ARG A 88 27.45 -2.62 -7.10
CA ARG A 88 28.36 -1.77 -7.91
C ARG A 88 28.89 -2.46 -9.18
N HIS A 89 28.76 -3.77 -9.28
CA HIS A 89 29.18 -4.57 -10.43
C HIS A 89 28.00 -4.96 -11.32
N GLY A 90 26.78 -4.51 -10.99
CA GLY A 90 25.56 -4.87 -11.72
C GLY A 90 24.99 -6.24 -11.36
N ASN A 91 25.50 -6.91 -10.32
CA ASN A 91 24.93 -8.17 -9.87
C ASN A 91 23.61 -7.94 -9.14
N LYS A 92 22.67 -8.86 -9.35
CA LYS A 92 21.39 -8.89 -8.65
C LYS A 92 21.60 -9.29 -7.19
N THR A 93 21.15 -8.45 -6.27
CA THR A 93 21.24 -8.71 -4.82
C THR A 93 19.99 -9.41 -4.30
N VAL A 94 19.91 -9.67 -3.00
CA VAL A 94 18.66 -10.16 -2.38
C VAL A 94 17.52 -9.15 -2.54
N THR A 95 17.82 -7.85 -2.49
CA THR A 95 16.84 -6.78 -2.70
C THR A 95 16.22 -6.84 -4.10
N TRP A 96 16.98 -7.28 -5.12
CA TRP A 96 16.44 -7.53 -6.46
C TRP A 96 15.30 -8.55 -6.42
N GLN A 97 15.46 -9.65 -5.68
CA GLN A 97 14.46 -10.72 -5.61
C GLN A 97 13.18 -10.22 -4.92
N TYR A 98 13.32 -9.48 -3.82
CA TYR A 98 12.18 -8.87 -3.13
C TYR A 98 11.45 -7.88 -4.03
N LEU A 99 12.21 -7.05 -4.75
CA LEU A 99 11.66 -6.06 -5.66
C LEU A 99 10.96 -6.71 -6.86
N GLN A 100 11.50 -7.82 -7.37
CA GLN A 100 10.88 -8.60 -8.44
C GLN A 100 9.53 -9.19 -8.02
N MET A 101 9.42 -9.68 -6.78
CA MET A 101 8.15 -10.15 -6.21
C MET A 101 7.11 -9.02 -6.18
N VAL A 102 7.45 -7.88 -5.58
CA VAL A 102 6.52 -6.73 -5.48
C VAL A 102 6.14 -6.19 -6.86
N ASN A 103 7.09 -6.10 -7.79
CA ASN A 103 6.81 -5.61 -9.14
C ASN A 103 5.91 -6.54 -9.96
N ARG A 104 5.94 -7.85 -9.73
CA ARG A 104 4.98 -8.78 -10.35
C ARG A 104 3.56 -8.48 -9.88
N GLN A 105 3.38 -8.28 -8.58
CA GLN A 105 2.08 -7.91 -8.00
C GLN A 105 1.57 -6.59 -8.56
N LEU A 106 2.43 -5.57 -8.64
CA LEU A 106 2.09 -4.29 -9.24
C LEU A 106 1.75 -4.39 -10.73
N LYS A 107 2.41 -5.27 -11.48
CA LYS A 107 2.12 -5.51 -12.90
C LYS A 107 0.72 -6.11 -13.09
N THR A 108 0.29 -6.99 -12.18
CA THR A 108 -1.04 -7.61 -12.19
C THR A 108 -2.13 -6.61 -11.78
N LEU A 109 -1.92 -5.87 -10.69
CA LEU A 109 -2.91 -4.93 -10.15
C LEU A 109 -2.99 -3.61 -10.92
N GLY A 110 -1.89 -3.15 -11.52
CA GLY A 110 -1.77 -1.85 -12.18
C GLY A 110 -2.86 -1.57 -13.23
N PRO A 111 -3.13 -2.48 -14.19
CA PRO A 111 -4.20 -2.30 -15.17
C PRO A 111 -5.60 -2.13 -14.55
N ILE A 112 -5.88 -2.81 -13.43
CA ILE A 112 -7.13 -2.67 -12.69
C ILE A 112 -7.16 -1.30 -12.02
N MET A 113 -6.14 -0.97 -11.23
CA MET A 113 -6.02 0.30 -10.50
C MET A 113 -6.11 1.53 -11.41
N ASN A 114 -5.59 1.45 -12.64
CA ASN A 114 -5.63 2.54 -13.61
C ASN A 114 -7.05 2.90 -14.10
N ARG A 115 -8.02 1.98 -13.92
CA ARG A 115 -9.44 2.19 -14.25
C ARG A 115 -10.28 2.60 -13.03
N LEU A 116 -9.63 2.75 -11.88
CA LEU A 116 -10.28 3.12 -10.63
C LEU A 116 -10.03 4.59 -10.29
N THR A 117 -11.04 5.23 -9.72
CA THR A 117 -10.96 6.57 -9.14
C THR A 117 -10.99 6.45 -7.63
N SER A 118 -9.99 6.99 -6.94
CA SER A 118 -9.94 6.97 -5.49
C SER A 118 -11.02 7.89 -4.90
N THR A 119 -11.94 7.32 -4.13
CA THR A 119 -13.05 8.04 -3.49
C THR A 119 -12.75 8.37 -2.03
N GLY A 120 -11.97 7.54 -1.34
CA GLY A 120 -11.64 7.72 0.07
C GLY A 120 -10.30 7.12 0.45
N VAL A 121 -9.68 7.66 1.49
CA VAL A 121 -8.52 7.07 2.16
C VAL A 121 -8.62 7.37 3.65
N TYR A 122 -8.52 6.35 4.49
CA TYR A 122 -8.59 6.47 5.94
C TYR A 122 -7.67 5.47 6.61
N PHE A 123 -7.48 5.69 7.89
CA PHE A 123 -6.61 4.90 8.75
C PHE A 123 -7.42 4.39 9.93
N THR A 124 -7.06 3.21 10.44
CA THR A 124 -7.60 2.76 11.73
C THR A 124 -7.08 3.68 12.84
N SER A 125 -7.89 3.87 13.89
CA SER A 125 -7.65 4.82 15.00
C SER A 125 -6.36 4.58 15.79
N SER A 126 -5.65 3.49 15.51
CA SER A 126 -4.39 3.11 16.14
C SER A 126 -3.13 3.57 15.38
N THR A 127 -3.25 4.41 14.34
CA THR A 127 -2.04 4.88 13.64
C THR A 127 -1.21 5.85 14.49
N PRO A 128 0.10 5.58 14.70
CA PRO A 128 0.95 6.39 15.56
C PRO A 128 1.43 7.71 14.90
N PHE A 129 0.88 8.09 13.75
CA PHE A 129 1.49 9.06 12.83
C PHE A 129 0.81 10.45 12.79
N GLY A 130 0.11 10.86 13.84
CA GLY A 130 -0.56 12.17 13.94
C GLY A 130 -1.89 12.25 13.17
N SER A 131 -2.44 13.45 13.01
CA SER A 131 -3.81 13.71 12.49
C SER A 131 -4.00 13.29 11.02
N LEU A 132 -4.08 12.00 10.77
CA LEU A 132 -4.52 11.42 9.51
C LEU A 132 -6.06 11.30 9.51
N PRO A 133 -6.71 11.08 8.36
CA PRO A 133 -8.14 10.86 8.32
C PRO A 133 -8.48 9.57 9.08
N GLU A 134 -8.95 9.70 10.33
CA GLU A 134 -9.36 8.59 11.21
C GLU A 134 -10.84 8.20 11.06
N ARG A 135 -11.59 8.95 10.24
CA ARG A 135 -13.03 8.72 10.07
C ARG A 135 -13.26 7.46 9.23
N PRO A 136 -14.34 6.70 9.52
CA PRO A 136 -14.72 5.57 8.69
C PRO A 136 -14.91 5.99 7.24
N GLY A 137 -14.53 5.10 6.33
CA GLY A 137 -14.78 5.27 4.91
C GLY A 137 -16.27 5.17 4.58
N GLN A 138 -16.60 5.42 3.32
CA GLN A 138 -17.99 5.27 2.85
C GLN A 138 -18.37 3.79 2.67
N LEU A 139 -17.40 2.93 2.40
CA LEU A 139 -17.56 1.51 2.09
C LEU A 139 -17.13 0.60 3.25
N VAL A 140 -16.09 0.96 4.01
CA VAL A 140 -15.70 0.23 5.23
C VAL A 140 -15.88 1.11 6.46
N GLN A 141 -16.74 0.66 7.37
CA GLN A 141 -17.08 1.34 8.62
C GLN A 141 -16.07 1.05 9.73
N ALA A 142 -15.49 -0.16 9.75
CA ALA A 142 -14.48 -0.54 10.72
C ALA A 142 -13.61 -1.69 10.19
N VAL A 143 -12.42 -1.84 10.76
CA VAL A 143 -11.53 -2.96 10.51
C VAL A 143 -11.11 -3.51 11.87
N ASP A 144 -11.56 -4.72 12.20
CA ASP A 144 -11.11 -5.39 13.43
C ASP A 144 -9.76 -6.04 13.17
N THR A 145 -8.74 -5.50 13.84
CA THR A 145 -7.38 -6.00 13.77
C THR A 145 -6.54 -5.39 14.89
N ASP A 146 -5.37 -5.97 15.16
CA ASP A 146 -4.42 -5.54 16.19
C ASP A 146 -3.20 -4.80 15.61
N VAL A 147 -3.24 -4.45 14.33
CA VAL A 147 -2.21 -3.67 13.63
C VAL A 147 -2.80 -2.40 13.01
N PRO A 148 -2.00 -1.33 12.82
CA PRO A 148 -2.45 -0.17 12.07
C PRO A 148 -2.74 -0.56 10.60
N VAL A 149 -3.83 -0.04 10.04
CA VAL A 149 -4.27 -0.30 8.67
C VAL A 149 -4.59 1.01 7.96
N MET A 150 -4.15 1.12 6.70
CA MET A 150 -4.63 2.14 5.76
C MET A 150 -5.62 1.47 4.83
N VAL A 151 -6.74 2.13 4.53
CA VAL A 151 -7.70 1.62 3.55
C VAL A 151 -7.93 2.67 2.49
N GLY A 152 -7.74 2.28 1.22
CA GLY A 152 -8.17 3.04 0.06
C GLY A 152 -9.54 2.57 -0.41
N GLU A 153 -10.42 3.50 -0.75
CA GLU A 153 -11.71 3.25 -1.40
C GLU A 153 -11.72 3.78 -2.81
N PHE A 154 -12.40 3.05 -3.70
CA PHE A 154 -12.43 3.36 -5.12
C PHE A 154 -13.78 3.06 -5.77
N ALA A 155 -14.01 3.73 -6.88
CA ALA A 155 -15.08 3.44 -7.83
C ALA A 155 -14.52 3.29 -9.24
N SER A 156 -15.02 2.30 -9.99
CA SER A 156 -14.83 2.23 -11.44
C SER A 156 -15.78 3.19 -12.17
N GLU A 157 -15.55 3.41 -13.46
CA GLU A 157 -16.44 4.23 -14.31
C GLU A 157 -17.85 3.64 -14.38
N GLU A 158 -17.98 2.31 -14.33
CA GLU A 158 -19.25 1.59 -14.30
C GLU A 158 -19.92 1.58 -12.91
N GLY A 159 -19.32 2.24 -11.92
CA GLY A 159 -19.85 2.35 -10.57
C GLY A 159 -19.47 1.20 -9.63
N THR A 160 -18.73 0.19 -10.11
CA THR A 160 -18.25 -0.93 -9.27
C THR A 160 -17.35 -0.39 -8.17
N ARG A 161 -17.55 -0.85 -6.92
CA ARG A 161 -16.81 -0.37 -5.75
C ARG A 161 -15.67 -1.32 -5.40
N TYR A 162 -14.54 -0.74 -5.00
CA TYR A 162 -13.37 -1.49 -4.57
C TYR A 162 -12.80 -0.91 -3.29
N VAL A 163 -12.14 -1.77 -2.51
CA VAL A 163 -11.37 -1.38 -1.33
C VAL A 163 -9.98 -2.01 -1.38
N LEU A 164 -8.98 -1.29 -0.85
CA LEU A 164 -7.60 -1.74 -0.72
C LEU A 164 -7.11 -1.50 0.71
N PRO A 165 -7.41 -2.41 1.66
CA PRO A 165 -6.77 -2.41 2.97
C PRO A 165 -5.29 -2.80 2.85
N VAL A 166 -4.45 -2.13 3.64
CA VAL A 166 -3.00 -2.32 3.71
C VAL A 166 -2.57 -2.46 5.15
N ASN A 167 -1.91 -3.57 5.48
CA ASN A 167 -1.28 -3.78 6.77
C ASN A 167 -0.07 -2.85 6.91
N LEU A 168 -0.14 -1.89 7.84
CA LEU A 168 0.94 -0.93 8.07
C LEU A 168 2.02 -1.43 9.04
N SER A 169 1.86 -2.62 9.62
CA SER A 169 2.93 -3.30 10.35
C SER A 169 4.00 -3.81 9.39
N LEU A 170 5.26 -3.53 9.72
CA LEU A 170 6.42 -4.03 8.98
C LEU A 170 6.98 -5.35 9.55
N GLU A 171 6.42 -5.84 10.65
CA GLU A 171 6.95 -6.99 11.40
C GLU A 171 5.92 -8.10 11.62
N ARG A 172 4.63 -7.79 11.56
CA ARG A 172 3.56 -8.71 11.97
C ARG A 172 2.56 -8.93 10.84
N SER A 173 2.26 -10.20 10.57
CA SER A 173 1.04 -10.58 9.87
C SER A 173 -0.16 -10.36 10.79
N ALA A 174 -1.30 -9.98 10.23
CA ALA A 174 -2.50 -9.75 11.00
C ALA A 174 -3.74 -10.27 10.28
N LYS A 175 -4.71 -10.72 11.07
CA LYS A 175 -6.06 -10.99 10.60
C LYS A 175 -6.82 -9.68 10.57
N LEU A 176 -7.46 -9.39 9.45
CA LEU A 176 -8.35 -8.24 9.28
C LEU A 176 -9.75 -8.79 9.08
N THR A 177 -10.72 -8.23 9.79
CA THR A 177 -12.16 -8.43 9.53
C THR A 177 -12.74 -7.09 9.10
N LEU A 178 -13.31 -7.01 7.90
CA LEU A 178 -13.88 -5.78 7.36
C LEU A 178 -15.36 -5.67 7.71
N HIS A 179 -15.74 -4.55 8.36
CA HIS A 179 -17.13 -4.16 8.56
C HIS A 179 -17.57 -3.25 7.43
N LEU A 180 -18.32 -3.80 6.47
CA LEU A 180 -18.75 -3.09 5.28
C LEU A 180 -20.03 -2.28 5.54
N ALA A 181 -20.13 -1.12 4.89
CA ALA A 181 -21.31 -0.29 4.96
C ALA A 181 -22.46 -0.88 4.13
N SER A 182 -23.68 -0.86 4.68
CA SER A 182 -24.89 -1.25 3.94
C SER A 182 -25.07 -0.40 2.66
N PRO A 183 -25.47 -0.98 1.51
CA PRO A 183 -25.97 -2.34 1.34
C PRO A 183 -24.91 -3.40 0.99
N VAL A 184 -23.61 -3.05 0.99
CA VAL A 184 -22.53 -3.97 0.63
C VAL A 184 -22.43 -5.08 1.68
N LYS A 185 -22.45 -6.34 1.25
CA LYS A 185 -22.42 -7.48 2.15
C LYS A 185 -21.08 -8.19 2.15
N THR A 186 -20.46 -8.30 0.98
CA THR A 186 -19.23 -9.07 0.79
C THR A 186 -18.42 -8.50 -0.38
N GLY A 187 -17.44 -9.25 -0.85
CA GLY A 187 -16.65 -8.90 -2.01
C GLY A 187 -15.79 -10.07 -2.47
N ARG A 188 -15.00 -9.81 -3.51
CA ARG A 188 -14.04 -10.75 -4.06
C ARG A 188 -12.64 -10.20 -3.97
N ILE A 189 -11.75 -10.98 -3.37
CA ILE A 189 -10.32 -10.70 -3.29
C ILE A 189 -9.71 -10.90 -4.68
N VAL A 190 -9.06 -9.87 -5.20
CA VAL A 190 -8.26 -9.94 -6.42
C VAL A 190 -6.88 -10.45 -6.06
N SER A 191 -6.51 -11.62 -6.60
CA SER A 191 -5.17 -12.18 -6.46
C SER A 191 -4.14 -11.24 -7.08
N ALA A 192 -3.19 -10.77 -6.27
CA ALA A 192 -2.10 -9.94 -6.77
C ALA A 192 -1.12 -10.72 -7.68
N GLU A 193 -1.10 -12.05 -7.59
CA GLU A 193 -0.23 -12.87 -8.45
C GLU A 193 -0.88 -13.14 -9.82
N GLU A 194 -2.18 -13.47 -9.84
CA GLU A 194 -2.87 -13.97 -11.04
C GLU A 194 -3.92 -13.01 -11.62
N GLY A 195 -4.41 -12.05 -10.83
CA GLY A 195 -5.53 -11.17 -11.19
C GLY A 195 -6.90 -11.86 -11.11
N THR A 196 -6.94 -13.13 -10.70
CA THR A 196 -8.16 -13.90 -10.48
C THR A 196 -8.92 -13.38 -9.27
N GLU A 197 -10.25 -13.49 -9.30
CA GLU A 197 -11.13 -13.12 -8.20
C GLU A 197 -11.48 -14.35 -7.36
N LEU A 198 -11.23 -14.28 -6.06
CA LEU A 198 -11.58 -15.29 -5.07
C LEU A 198 -12.67 -14.75 -4.15
N GLU A 199 -13.64 -15.57 -3.77
CA GLU A 199 -14.66 -15.15 -2.80
C GLU A 199 -14.01 -14.76 -1.47
N MET A 200 -14.42 -13.64 -0.91
CA MET A 200 -13.95 -13.24 0.41
C MET A 200 -14.55 -14.18 1.46
N PRO A 201 -13.74 -14.79 2.35
CA PRO A 201 -14.26 -15.72 3.35
C PRO A 201 -15.21 -15.02 4.32
N GLU A 202 -16.29 -15.70 4.70
CA GLU A 202 -17.14 -15.29 5.83
C GLU A 202 -16.32 -15.26 7.14
N PRO A 203 -16.43 -14.25 8.00
CA PRO A 203 -17.32 -13.08 7.95
C PRO A 203 -16.62 -11.82 7.38
N ASN A 204 -16.15 -11.85 6.13
CA ASN A 204 -15.28 -10.83 5.52
C ASN A 204 -13.89 -10.71 6.19
N ALA A 205 -13.29 -11.87 6.51
CA ALA A 205 -12.02 -11.94 7.22
C ALA A 205 -10.91 -12.65 6.46
N PHE A 206 -9.70 -12.09 6.47
CA PHE A 206 -8.53 -12.62 5.79
C PHE A 206 -7.23 -12.19 6.47
N TRP A 207 -6.13 -12.86 6.13
CA TRP A 207 -4.80 -12.54 6.66
C TRP A 207 -4.01 -11.70 5.66
N LEU A 208 -3.31 -10.69 6.15
CA LEU A 208 -2.30 -9.95 5.40
C LEU A 208 -0.95 -10.11 6.10
N VAL A 209 0.09 -10.40 5.33
CA VAL A 209 1.46 -10.35 5.86
C VAL A 209 1.91 -8.90 6.06
N ALA A 210 3.03 -8.71 6.76
CA ALA A 210 3.60 -7.40 7.02
C ALA A 210 3.78 -6.58 5.72
N GLY A 211 3.28 -5.34 5.71
CA GLY A 211 3.33 -4.41 4.59
C GLY A 211 2.42 -4.74 3.40
N GLN A 212 1.74 -5.87 3.39
CA GLN A 212 0.90 -6.30 2.27
C GLN A 212 -0.42 -5.52 2.24
N GLY A 213 -0.96 -5.31 1.03
CA GLY A 213 -2.35 -4.95 0.83
C GLY A 213 -3.07 -5.95 -0.08
N VAL A 214 -4.40 -5.85 -0.14
CA VAL A 214 -5.22 -6.71 -0.99
C VAL A 214 -6.33 -5.90 -1.64
N LEU A 215 -6.53 -6.06 -2.94
CA LEU A 215 -7.61 -5.39 -3.66
C LEU A 215 -8.86 -6.25 -3.58
N ILE A 216 -9.99 -5.64 -3.20
CA ILE A 216 -11.27 -6.34 -3.03
C ILE A 216 -12.31 -5.61 -3.87
N ARG A 217 -12.99 -6.34 -4.75
CA ARG A 217 -14.17 -5.86 -5.48
C ARG A 217 -15.42 -6.13 -4.65
N LEU A 218 -16.13 -5.09 -4.25
CA LEU A 218 -17.30 -5.20 -3.37
C LEU A 218 -18.57 -5.63 -4.13
N GLN A 219 -19.49 -6.29 -3.43
CA GLN A 219 -20.76 -6.80 -3.92
C GLN A 219 -21.89 -6.63 -2.89
#